data_AF-A0A0M0KDM7-F1
#
_entry.id   AF-A0A0M0KDM7-F1
#
_cell.length_a   1.000
_cell.length_b   1.000
_cell.length_c   1.000
_cell.angle_alpha   90.00
_cell.angle_beta   90.00
_cell.angle_gamma   90.00
#
_symmetry.space_group_name_H-M   'P 1'
#
loop_
_entity.id
_entity.type
_entity.pdbx_description
1 polymer ?
#
loop_
_entity_poly.entity_id
_entity_poly.type
_entity_poly.pdbx_seq_one_letter_code
_entity_poly.pdbx_strand_id
1 'polypeptide(L)'
;MKKQKITIISIISFIIVIWLLIYLSNANLTNVVGDREIKEELSYGDYKVIFSTDSEYIYGEVFEMGLFGWRLINSSSPAVNDLEHHIKEHIFRPSNIGSISIGSQGFLFGYVNQKEVESIRFQTDEFEYLLKVKDYFWLIPVDETYLEFKDEQLSVILKNGEEIFYPFKEVE
;
A
#
# COMPACT_ATOMS: atom_id res chain seq x y z
N MET A 1 14.87 -7.38 -53.40
CA MET A 1 15.67 -6.70 -52.35
C MET A 1 15.15 -5.34 -51.90
N LYS A 2 15.03 -4.30 -52.75
CA LYS A 2 14.59 -2.95 -52.27
C LYS A 2 13.19 -2.92 -51.65
N LYS A 3 12.19 -3.57 -52.27
CA LYS A 3 10.81 -3.65 -51.74
C LYS A 3 10.73 -4.36 -50.38
N GLN A 4 11.42 -5.49 -50.24
CA GLN A 4 11.50 -6.22 -48.96
C GLN A 4 12.13 -5.37 -47.85
N LYS A 5 13.19 -4.60 -48.15
CA LYS A 5 13.80 -3.68 -47.19
C LYS A 5 12.82 -2.58 -46.74
N ILE A 6 12.04 -2.02 -47.67
CA ILE A 6 11.02 -1.00 -47.35
C ILE A 6 9.92 -1.61 -46.46
N THR A 7 9.40 -2.80 -46.81
CA THR A 7 8.39 -3.49 -46.00
C THR A 7 8.88 -3.79 -44.58
N ILE A 8 10.13 -4.25 -44.43
CA ILE A 8 10.73 -4.51 -43.12
C ILE A 8 10.83 -3.22 -42.29
N ILE A 9 11.30 -2.12 -42.88
CA ILE A 9 11.38 -0.82 -42.19
C ILE A 9 9.99 -0.36 -41.76
N SER A 10 8.97 -0.45 -42.62
CA SER A 10 7.60 -0.07 -42.27
C SER A 10 7.03 -0.88 -41.10
N ILE A 11 7.28 -2.19 -41.07
CA ILE A 11 6.84 -3.06 -39.96
C ILE A 11 7.55 -2.66 -38.66
N ILE A 12 8.87 -2.47 -38.70
CA ILE A 12 9.65 -2.08 -37.51
C ILE A 12 9.17 -0.72 -36.98
N SER A 13 8.99 0.28 -37.84
CA SER A 13 8.48 1.58 -37.43
C SER A 13 7.09 1.49 -36.81
N PHE A 14 6.21 0.66 -37.38
CA PHE A 14 4.88 0.44 -36.82
C PHE A 14 4.94 -0.20 -35.42
N ILE A 15 5.81 -1.20 -35.22
CA ILE A 15 6.04 -1.82 -33.91
C ILE A 15 6.57 -0.79 -32.90
N ILE A 16 7.54 0.04 -33.29
CA ILE A 16 8.10 1.09 -32.43
C ILE A 16 7.02 2.10 -32.02
N VAL A 17 6.15 2.51 -32.95
CA VAL A 17 5.06 3.43 -32.64
C VAL A 17 4.07 2.81 -31.65
N ILE A 18 3.66 1.55 -31.84
CA ILE A 18 2.79 0.85 -30.88
C ILE A 18 3.46 0.75 -29.51
N TRP A 19 4.73 0.34 -29.48
CA TRP A 19 5.50 0.24 -28.25
C TRP A 19 5.57 1.58 -27.52
N LEU A 20 5.85 2.67 -28.23
CA LEU A 20 5.94 4.01 -27.66
C LEU A 20 4.58 4.48 -27.10
N LEU A 21 3.47 4.19 -27.78
CA LEU A 21 2.13 4.54 -27.29
C LEU A 21 1.81 3.80 -25.98
N ILE A 22 2.11 2.51 -25.89
CA ILE A 22 1.93 1.71 -24.67
C ILE A 22 2.83 2.26 -23.55
N TYR A 23 4.11 2.47 -23.85
CA TYR A 23 5.08 2.97 -22.88
C TYR A 23 4.66 4.34 -22.34
N LEU A 24 4.31 5.30 -23.19
CA LEU A 24 3.91 6.65 -22.76
C LEU A 24 2.65 6.65 -21.88
N SER A 25 1.71 5.74 -22.13
CA SER A 25 0.53 5.57 -21.28
C SER A 25 0.90 5.14 -19.85
N ASN A 26 1.88 4.24 -19.73
CA ASN A 26 2.25 3.59 -18.45
C ASN A 26 3.53 4.16 -17.82
N ALA A 27 4.23 5.09 -18.48
CA ALA A 27 5.46 5.68 -17.99
C ALA A 27 5.23 6.56 -16.75
N ASN A 28 4.03 7.14 -16.63
CA ASN A 28 3.62 7.89 -15.46
C ASN A 28 2.79 7.00 -14.53
N LEU A 29 3.25 6.85 -13.29
CA LEU A 29 2.62 5.98 -12.30
C LEU A 29 1.18 6.41 -11.98
N THR A 30 0.90 7.71 -11.99
CA THR A 30 -0.46 8.25 -11.77
C THR A 30 -1.47 7.67 -12.77
N ASN A 31 -1.06 7.46 -14.03
CA ASN A 31 -1.95 6.86 -15.03
C ASN A 31 -2.24 5.38 -14.75
N VAL A 32 -1.30 4.68 -14.10
CA VAL A 32 -1.43 3.25 -13.78
C VAL A 32 -2.25 3.06 -12.51
N VAL A 33 -2.07 3.92 -11.50
CA VAL A 33 -2.84 3.90 -10.24
C VAL A 33 -4.30 4.33 -10.48
N GLY A 34 -4.53 5.20 -11.47
CA GLY A 34 -5.85 5.71 -11.85
C GLY A 34 -6.26 6.92 -11.01
N ASP A 35 -7.56 7.05 -10.75
CA ASP A 35 -8.14 8.19 -10.03
C ASP A 35 -8.02 8.09 -8.50
N ARG A 36 -7.36 7.05 -7.97
CA ARG A 36 -7.17 6.85 -6.53
C ARG A 36 -6.21 7.89 -5.95
N GLU A 37 -6.53 8.37 -4.75
CA GLU A 37 -5.65 9.29 -4.04
C GLU A 37 -4.45 8.53 -3.48
N ILE A 38 -3.23 8.95 -3.84
CA ILE A 38 -1.99 8.38 -3.30
C ILE A 38 -1.71 9.01 -1.93
N LYS A 39 -1.65 8.18 -0.88
CA LYS A 39 -1.30 8.58 0.48
C LYS A 39 0.19 8.57 0.72
N GLU A 40 0.86 7.54 0.24
CA GLU A 40 2.30 7.38 0.42
C GLU A 40 2.89 6.65 -0.80
N GLU A 41 4.10 7.06 -1.18
CA GLU A 41 4.87 6.46 -2.27
C GLU A 41 6.30 6.21 -1.80
N LEU A 42 6.70 4.94 -1.77
CA LEU A 42 8.05 4.52 -1.37
C LEU A 42 8.79 3.92 -2.56
N SER A 43 10.00 4.42 -2.84
CA SER A 43 10.83 3.95 -3.94
C SER A 43 11.86 2.92 -3.47
N TYR A 44 11.95 1.79 -4.18
CA TYR A 44 12.86 0.68 -3.91
C TYR A 44 13.55 0.22 -5.21
N GLY A 45 14.61 0.93 -5.61
CA GLY A 45 15.30 0.66 -6.88
C GLY A 45 14.36 0.81 -8.07
N ASP A 46 14.16 -0.28 -8.82
CA ASP A 46 13.24 -0.33 -9.98
C ASP A 46 11.77 -0.52 -9.60
N TYR A 47 11.48 -0.58 -8.30
CA TYR A 47 10.14 -0.78 -7.77
C TYR A 47 9.62 0.43 -7.00
N LYS A 48 8.29 0.52 -6.91
CA LYS A 48 7.58 1.45 -6.03
C LYS A 48 6.50 0.73 -5.25
N VAL A 49 6.36 1.05 -3.98
CA VAL A 49 5.20 0.66 -3.17
C VAL A 49 4.31 1.88 -3.04
N ILE A 50 3.05 1.73 -3.41
CA ILE A 50 2.04 2.78 -3.37
C ILE A 50 0.96 2.38 -2.38
N PHE A 51 0.68 3.29 -1.46
CA PHE A 51 -0.48 3.22 -0.59
C PHE A 51 -1.50 4.22 -1.11
N SER A 52 -2.63 3.74 -1.64
CA SER A 52 -3.66 4.57 -2.24
C SER A 52 -5.05 4.26 -1.69
N THR A 53 -5.94 5.25 -1.71
CA THR A 53 -7.29 5.17 -1.15
C THR A 53 -8.36 5.54 -2.16
N ASP A 54 -9.53 4.90 -2.04
CA ASP A 54 -10.76 5.23 -2.76
C ASP A 54 -11.91 5.67 -1.82
N SER A 55 -11.57 6.16 -0.62
CA SER A 55 -12.41 6.62 0.51
C SER A 55 -12.91 5.52 1.44
N GLU A 56 -13.30 4.37 0.90
CA GLU A 56 -13.74 3.21 1.68
C GLU A 56 -12.59 2.25 1.99
N TYR A 57 -11.57 2.21 1.14
CA TYR A 57 -10.49 1.25 1.25
C TYR A 57 -9.13 1.90 1.04
N ILE A 58 -8.12 1.32 1.69
CA ILE A 58 -6.73 1.59 1.41
C ILE A 58 -6.05 0.31 0.91
N TYR A 59 -5.25 0.47 -0.14
CA TYR A 59 -4.55 -0.60 -0.82
C TYR A 59 -3.05 -0.36 -0.73
N GLY A 60 -2.29 -1.41 -0.46
CA GLY A 60 -0.87 -1.46 -0.76
C GLY A 60 -0.67 -2.12 -2.13
N GLU A 61 0.11 -1.49 -3.00
CA GLU A 61 0.39 -1.99 -4.34
C GLU A 61 1.87 -1.85 -4.67
N VAL A 62 2.48 -2.89 -5.27
CA VAL A 62 3.86 -2.86 -5.72
C VAL A 62 3.91 -2.78 -7.24
N PHE A 63 4.61 -1.76 -7.73
CA PHE A 63 4.84 -1.52 -9.14
C PHE A 63 6.31 -1.72 -9.49
N GLU A 64 6.56 -2.27 -10.67
CA GLU A 64 7.90 -2.46 -11.25
C GLU A 64 8.00 -1.65 -12.55
N MET A 65 9.10 -0.93 -12.76
CA MET A 65 9.37 -0.25 -14.02
C MET A 65 9.95 -1.23 -15.04
N GLY A 66 9.21 -1.46 -16.13
CA GLY A 66 9.66 -2.32 -17.23
C GLY A 66 9.76 -1.58 -18.57
N LEU A 67 10.06 -2.34 -19.63
CA LEU A 67 10.14 -1.83 -21.00
C LEU A 67 8.82 -1.22 -21.52
N PHE A 68 7.69 -1.49 -20.88
CA PHE A 68 6.37 -0.99 -21.25
C PHE A 68 5.81 0.01 -20.22
N GLY A 69 6.65 0.55 -19.34
CA GLY A 69 6.28 1.45 -18.24
C GLY A 69 6.09 0.72 -16.91
N TRP A 70 5.43 1.38 -15.96
CA TRP A 70 5.08 0.81 -14.67
C TRP A 70 4.04 -0.30 -14.82
N ARG A 71 4.23 -1.39 -14.07
CA ARG A 71 3.29 -2.51 -14.03
C ARG A 71 3.08 -2.97 -12.59
N LEU A 72 1.82 -3.20 -12.22
CA LEU A 72 1.47 -3.82 -10.94
C LEU A 72 1.99 -5.27 -10.91
N ILE A 73 2.74 -5.62 -9.87
CA ILE A 73 3.27 -6.97 -9.68
C ILE A 73 2.75 -7.64 -8.40
N ASN A 74 2.32 -6.85 -7.42
CA ASN A 74 1.74 -7.35 -6.17
C ASN A 74 0.72 -6.35 -5.62
N SER A 75 -0.28 -6.84 -4.91
CA SER A 75 -1.32 -6.01 -4.27
C SER A 75 -1.80 -6.69 -3.00
N SER A 76 -2.02 -5.90 -1.95
CA SER A 76 -2.60 -6.37 -0.70
C SER A 76 -4.10 -6.64 -0.85
N SER A 77 -4.69 -7.34 0.12
CA SER A 77 -6.10 -7.13 0.43
C SER A 77 -6.31 -5.71 0.95
N PRO A 78 -7.48 -5.08 0.69
CA PRO A 78 -7.74 -3.74 1.19
C PRO A 78 -7.92 -3.72 2.71
N ALA A 79 -7.40 -2.69 3.35
CA ALA A 79 -7.83 -2.29 4.69
C ALA A 79 -9.09 -1.43 4.57
N VAL A 80 -10.11 -1.73 5.36
CA VAL A 80 -11.43 -1.10 5.28
C VAL A 80 -11.48 0.15 6.15
N ASN A 81 -12.09 1.23 5.66
CA ASN A 81 -12.40 2.43 6.41
C ASN A 81 -13.79 2.31 7.06
N ASP A 82 -13.82 1.79 8.29
CA ASP A 82 -15.07 1.71 9.04
C ASP A 82 -15.42 3.02 9.78
N LEU A 83 -14.65 4.10 9.59
CA LEU A 83 -14.87 5.39 10.30
C LEU A 83 -16.12 6.13 9.82
N GLU A 84 -16.49 5.97 8.54
CA GLU A 84 -17.68 6.60 7.94
C GLU A 84 -18.96 5.77 8.15
N HIS A 85 -18.81 4.45 8.29
CA HIS A 85 -19.90 3.59 8.67
C HIS A 85 -20.20 3.84 10.15
N HIS A 86 -21.30 4.51 10.44
CA HIS A 86 -21.83 4.80 11.78
C HIS A 86 -22.14 3.55 12.65
N ILE A 87 -21.45 2.43 12.43
CA ILE A 87 -21.37 1.30 13.34
C ILE A 87 -20.50 1.77 14.52
N LYS A 88 -21.14 2.54 15.40
CA LYS A 88 -20.63 3.13 16.64
C LYS A 88 -20.02 2.13 17.64
N GLU A 89 -19.95 0.86 17.30
CA GLU A 89 -19.68 -0.20 18.28
C GLU A 89 -18.17 -0.42 18.50
N HIS A 90 -17.25 0.07 17.65
CA HIS A 90 -15.82 -0.25 17.82
C HIS A 90 -14.83 0.81 17.33
N ILE A 91 -13.77 1.04 18.11
CA ILE A 91 -12.71 2.04 17.86
C ILE A 91 -11.74 1.59 16.75
N PHE A 92 -11.46 0.28 16.64
CA PHE A 92 -10.48 -0.30 15.72
C PHE A 92 -10.70 -1.81 15.55
N ARG A 93 -10.56 -2.36 14.33
CA ARG A 93 -10.79 -3.77 13.99
C ARG A 93 -9.66 -4.35 13.12
N PRO A 94 -9.49 -5.69 13.09
CA PRO A 94 -8.52 -6.35 12.21
C PRO A 94 -8.72 -6.03 10.72
N SER A 95 -9.97 -5.84 10.27
CA SER A 95 -10.29 -5.45 8.88
C SER A 95 -9.75 -4.08 8.49
N ASN A 96 -9.39 -3.24 9.46
CA ASN A 96 -8.77 -1.94 9.20
C ASN A 96 -7.26 -2.07 8.94
N ILE A 97 -6.69 -3.29 8.96
CA ILE A 97 -5.26 -3.56 8.77
C ILE A 97 -5.05 -4.31 7.46
N GLY A 98 -4.09 -3.84 6.67
CA GLY A 98 -3.54 -4.52 5.51
C GLY A 98 -2.03 -4.74 5.66
N SER A 99 -1.51 -5.63 4.83
CA SER A 99 -0.08 -5.89 4.74
C SER A 99 0.35 -6.11 3.29
N ILE A 100 1.60 -5.73 2.99
CA ILE A 100 2.24 -6.00 1.70
C ILE A 100 3.75 -6.14 1.85
N SER A 101 4.39 -6.92 0.99
CA SER A 101 5.86 -7.02 0.92
C SER A 101 6.41 -6.75 -0.47
N ILE A 102 7.68 -6.34 -0.48
CA ILE A 102 8.57 -6.30 -1.63
C ILE A 102 9.94 -6.84 -1.22
N GLY A 103 10.28 -8.05 -1.70
CA GLY A 103 11.46 -8.75 -1.22
C GLY A 103 11.38 -8.94 0.30
N SER A 104 12.48 -8.73 1.02
CA SER A 104 12.53 -8.85 2.48
C SER A 104 11.87 -7.69 3.24
N GLN A 105 11.37 -6.67 2.56
CA GLN A 105 10.71 -5.53 3.21
C GLN A 105 9.19 -5.74 3.23
N GLY A 106 8.63 -5.75 4.43
CA GLY A 106 7.18 -5.75 4.68
C GLY A 106 6.67 -4.37 5.11
N PHE A 107 5.36 -4.19 4.98
CA PHE A 107 4.63 -3.02 5.43
C PHE A 107 3.32 -3.45 6.07
N LEU A 108 3.09 -3.00 7.30
CA LEU A 108 1.79 -3.03 7.94
C LEU A 108 1.16 -1.65 7.80
N PHE A 109 -0.10 -1.58 7.43
CA PHE A 109 -0.77 -0.30 7.22
C PHE A 109 -2.26 -0.41 7.51
N GLY A 110 -2.93 0.72 7.63
CA GLY A 110 -4.36 0.69 7.87
C GLY A 110 -5.00 2.03 8.12
N TYR A 111 -6.28 1.97 8.46
CA TYR A 111 -7.05 3.11 8.97
C TYR A 111 -7.00 3.17 10.49
N VAL A 112 -7.15 4.36 11.04
CA VAL A 112 -7.24 4.59 12.48
C VAL A 112 -8.13 5.79 12.81
N ASN A 113 -8.91 5.70 13.89
CA ASN A 113 -9.64 6.86 14.40
C ASN A 113 -8.70 7.81 15.16
N GLN A 114 -8.14 8.80 14.46
CA GLN A 114 -7.25 9.80 15.07
C GLN A 114 -7.88 10.63 16.20
N LYS A 115 -9.22 10.60 16.38
CA LYS A 115 -9.87 11.27 17.51
C LYS A 115 -9.68 10.50 18.81
N GLU A 116 -9.60 9.18 18.75
CA GLU A 116 -9.57 8.28 19.91
C GLU A 116 -8.17 7.68 20.13
N VAL A 117 -7.46 7.37 19.07
CA VAL A 117 -6.12 6.76 19.12
C VAL A 117 -5.04 7.84 19.16
N GLU A 118 -4.07 7.68 20.05
CA GLU A 118 -2.87 8.53 20.17
C GLU A 118 -1.70 7.97 19.36
N SER A 119 -1.45 6.67 19.46
CA SER A 119 -0.33 6.01 18.78
C SER A 119 -0.59 4.55 18.49
N ILE A 120 0.19 3.99 17.57
CA ILE A 120 0.19 2.58 17.20
C ILE A 120 1.58 2.03 17.54
N ARG A 121 1.62 0.92 18.27
CA ARG A 121 2.86 0.26 18.66
C ARG A 121 2.97 -1.08 17.95
N PHE A 122 4.13 -1.31 17.35
CA PHE A 122 4.53 -2.62 16.85
C PHE A 122 5.85 -3.03 17.53
N GLN A 123 5.82 -4.11 18.30
CA GLN A 123 6.96 -4.55 19.12
C GLN A 123 7.30 -6.02 18.87
N THR A 124 8.60 -6.30 18.82
CA THR A 124 9.17 -7.64 18.73
C THR A 124 10.21 -7.81 19.82
N ASP A 125 10.81 -9.00 19.92
CA ASP A 125 11.96 -9.22 20.81
C ASP A 125 13.21 -8.41 20.38
N GLU A 126 13.24 -7.91 19.13
CA GLU A 126 14.40 -7.26 18.51
C GLU A 126 14.25 -5.74 18.41
N PHE A 127 13.03 -5.23 18.23
CA PHE A 127 12.78 -3.80 18.02
C PHE A 127 11.37 -3.37 18.44
N GLU A 128 11.21 -2.06 18.55
CA GLU A 128 9.93 -1.42 18.83
C GLU A 128 9.74 -0.22 17.89
N TYR A 129 8.57 -0.17 17.27
CA TYR A 129 8.05 1.00 16.55
C TYR A 129 6.88 1.58 17.34
N LEU A 130 6.98 2.87 17.67
CA LEU A 130 5.88 3.64 18.24
C LEU A 130 5.53 4.79 17.30
N LEU A 131 4.46 4.63 16.55
CA LEU A 131 3.99 5.60 15.56
C LEU A 131 2.92 6.50 16.17
N LYS A 132 3.21 7.79 16.32
CA LYS A 132 2.20 8.77 16.72
C LYS A 132 1.20 9.00 15.59
N VAL A 133 -0.09 8.80 15.87
CA VAL A 133 -1.17 9.01 14.91
C VAL A 133 -1.38 10.51 14.70
N LYS A 134 -1.26 10.95 13.45
CA LYS A 134 -1.47 12.35 13.04
C LYS A 134 -2.58 12.51 12.01
N ASP A 135 -2.96 11.41 11.38
CA ASP A 135 -3.99 11.35 10.35
C ASP A 135 -4.75 10.02 10.48
N TYR A 136 -5.79 9.80 9.68
CA TYR A 136 -6.57 8.55 9.68
C TYR A 136 -5.86 7.36 9.02
N PHE A 137 -4.67 7.57 8.44
CA PHE A 137 -3.83 6.54 7.83
C PHE A 137 -2.55 6.33 8.65
N TRP A 138 -2.12 5.08 8.74
CA TRP A 138 -0.84 4.72 9.34
C TRP A 138 -0.10 3.66 8.53
N LEU A 139 1.22 3.67 8.67
CA LEU A 139 2.14 2.78 7.97
C LEU A 139 3.35 2.49 8.87
N ILE A 140 3.68 1.21 9.04
CA ILE A 140 4.84 0.74 9.77
C ILE A 140 5.64 -0.20 8.85
N PRO A 141 6.88 0.17 8.47
CA PRO A 141 7.77 -0.74 7.77
C PRO A 141 8.28 -1.80 8.74
N VAL A 142 8.27 -3.07 8.31
CA VAL A 142 8.75 -4.22 9.07
C VAL A 142 9.54 -5.16 8.15
N ASP A 143 10.28 -6.13 8.69
CA ASP A 143 10.76 -7.24 7.85
C ASP A 143 9.57 -8.08 7.36
N GLU A 144 9.66 -8.66 6.16
CA GLU A 144 8.63 -9.55 5.62
C GLU A 144 8.27 -10.69 6.60
N THR A 145 9.23 -11.17 7.40
CA THR A 145 8.97 -12.22 8.41
C THR A 145 8.01 -11.79 9.51
N TYR A 146 7.79 -10.48 9.69
CA TYR A 146 6.91 -9.91 10.72
C TYR A 146 5.52 -9.53 10.19
N LEU A 147 5.18 -9.89 8.94
CA LEU A 147 3.81 -9.67 8.42
C LEU A 147 2.79 -10.63 9.05
N GLU A 148 3.21 -11.83 9.46
CA GLU A 148 2.43 -12.78 10.25
C GLU A 148 2.80 -12.64 11.73
N PHE A 149 2.52 -11.47 12.30
CA PHE A 149 2.83 -11.17 13.70
C PHE A 149 1.85 -11.83 14.67
N LYS A 150 2.28 -12.01 15.92
CA LYS A 150 1.43 -12.43 17.04
C LYS A 150 0.64 -11.24 17.57
N ASP A 151 -0.56 -11.52 18.09
CA ASP A 151 -1.47 -10.58 18.74
C ASP A 151 -0.79 -9.56 19.67
N GLU A 152 0.07 -10.01 20.58
CA GLU A 152 0.79 -9.14 21.53
C GLU A 152 1.82 -8.18 20.91
N GLN A 153 2.16 -8.35 19.62
CA GLN A 153 3.14 -7.54 18.92
C GLN A 153 2.55 -6.26 18.35
N LEU A 154 1.23 -6.20 18.12
CA LEU A 154 0.57 -5.01 17.60
C LEU A 154 -0.45 -4.48 18.60
N SER A 155 -0.37 -3.20 18.94
CA SER A 155 -1.32 -2.53 19.81
C SER A 155 -1.61 -1.09 19.39
N VAL A 156 -2.76 -0.59 19.82
CA VAL A 156 -3.13 0.82 19.74
C VAL A 156 -3.19 1.41 21.13
N ILE A 157 -2.63 2.61 21.29
CA ILE A 157 -2.64 3.37 22.54
C ILE A 157 -3.63 4.50 22.35
N LEU A 158 -4.68 4.50 23.16
CA LEU A 158 -5.74 5.49 23.16
C LEU A 158 -5.31 6.77 23.87
N LYS A 159 -5.97 7.89 23.58
CA LYS A 159 -5.70 9.20 24.23
C LYS A 159 -6.02 9.22 25.73
N ASN A 160 -6.78 8.25 26.24
CA ASN A 160 -7.01 8.06 27.68
C ASN A 160 -5.85 7.29 28.37
N GLY A 161 -4.83 6.85 27.61
CA GLY A 161 -3.70 6.06 28.08
C GLY A 161 -3.92 4.54 28.08
N GLU A 162 -5.11 4.07 27.70
CA GLU A 162 -5.40 2.64 27.57
C GLU A 162 -4.71 2.05 26.35
N GLU A 163 -4.16 0.83 26.51
CA GLU A 163 -3.51 0.09 25.44
C GLU A 163 -4.33 -1.16 25.10
N ILE A 164 -4.66 -1.29 23.82
CA ILE A 164 -5.48 -2.39 23.28
C ILE A 164 -4.64 -3.15 22.24
N PHE A 165 -4.52 -4.46 22.43
CA PHE A 165 -3.74 -5.34 21.57
C PHE A 165 -4.60 -5.96 20.47
N TYR A 166 -3.98 -6.23 19.31
CA TYR A 166 -4.57 -7.05 18.24
C TYR A 166 -5.02 -8.42 18.80
N PRO A 167 -6.11 -9.05 18.31
CA PRO A 167 -7.04 -8.65 17.25
C PRO A 167 -8.02 -7.53 17.65
N PHE A 168 -7.70 -6.75 18.68
CA PHE A 168 -8.51 -5.73 19.31
C PHE A 168 -9.76 -6.35 19.89
N LYS A 169 -9.75 -6.55 21.21
CA LYS A 169 -10.98 -6.86 21.91
C LYS A 169 -11.91 -5.67 21.71
N GLU A 170 -13.10 -5.95 21.19
CA GLU A 170 -14.18 -4.99 21.03
C GLU A 170 -14.38 -4.29 22.37
N VAL A 171 -14.05 -3.00 22.43
CA VAL A 171 -14.35 -2.16 23.59
C VAL A 171 -15.75 -1.62 23.35
N GLU A 172 -16.73 -2.20 24.07
CA GLU A 172 -18.14 -1.74 24.10
C GLU A 172 -18.27 -0.32 24.69
#